data_AF-A0A7J4SJX0-F1
#
_entry.id   AF-A0A7J4SJX0-F1
#
_cell.length_a   1.000
_cell.length_b   1.000
_cell.length_c   1.000
_cell.angle_alpha   90.00
_cell.angle_beta   90.00
_cell.angle_gamma   90.00
#
_symmetry.space_group_name_H-M   'P 1'
#
loop_
_entity.id
_entity.type
_entity.pdbx_description
1 polymer ?
#
loop_
_entity_poly.entity_id
_entity_poly.type
_entity_poly.pdbx_seq_one_letter_code
_entity_poly.pdbx_strand_id
1 'polypeptide(L)'
;CDDGDCIPQYFQPETRDELKTAVDEWIANSTEANSTYGNISTWDTSLITDMSELFYYNETFNDDISQWDVSSVTTTEKMFKFAQSFN
;
A
#
# COMPACT_ATOMS: atom_id res chain seq x y z
N CYS A 1 2.22 -12.33 -19.83
CA CYS A 1 2.68 -13.73 -19.72
C CYS A 1 2.63 -14.40 -21.09
N ASP A 2 3.78 -14.48 -21.78
CA ASP A 2 4.05 -15.45 -22.86
C ASP A 2 5.58 -15.75 -23.05
N ASP A 3 6.48 -15.19 -22.22
CA ASP A 3 7.95 -15.33 -22.43
C ASP A 3 8.73 -15.75 -21.18
N GLY A 4 8.16 -16.56 -20.28
CA GLY A 4 8.94 -17.23 -19.22
C GLY A 4 9.57 -16.32 -18.14
N ASP A 5 9.36 -15.01 -18.19
CA ASP A 5 9.89 -14.02 -17.24
C ASP A 5 8.75 -13.32 -16.47
N CYS A 6 7.74 -14.11 -16.10
CA CYS A 6 6.64 -13.61 -15.29
C CYS A 6 7.12 -13.53 -13.85
N ILE A 7 7.88 -12.48 -13.54
CA ILE A 7 7.91 -11.96 -12.17
C ILE A 7 6.43 -11.79 -11.80
N PRO A 8 5.92 -12.43 -10.74
CA PRO A 8 4.63 -12.00 -10.20
C PRO A 8 4.74 -10.50 -10.02
N GLN A 9 3.83 -9.76 -10.66
CA GLN A 9 3.81 -8.30 -10.61
C GLN A 9 3.35 -7.90 -9.19
N TYR A 10 4.21 -8.14 -8.19
CA TYR A 10 4.06 -7.56 -6.88
C TYR A 10 4.40 -6.10 -7.06
N PHE A 11 3.39 -5.24 -6.89
CA PHE A 11 3.64 -3.83 -6.82
C PHE A 11 4.63 -3.57 -5.67
N GLN A 12 5.80 -3.05 -6.02
CA GLN A 12 6.88 -2.71 -5.10
C GLN A 12 7.21 -1.22 -5.29
N PRO A 13 6.63 -0.31 -4.49
CA PRO A 13 6.97 1.11 -4.57
C PRO A 13 8.41 1.34 -4.09
N GLU A 14 9.14 2.20 -4.79
CA GLU A 14 10.50 2.63 -4.42
C GLU A 14 10.46 3.86 -3.50
N THR A 15 9.35 4.61 -3.54
CA THR A 15 9.18 5.83 -2.75
C THR A 15 7.88 5.84 -1.94
N ARG A 16 7.89 6.64 -0.86
CA ARG A 16 6.68 6.90 -0.06
C ARG A 16 5.54 7.48 -0.90
N ASP A 17 5.86 8.32 -1.87
CA ASP A 17 4.85 8.98 -2.71
C ASP A 17 4.21 8.01 -3.69
N GLU A 18 4.97 7.07 -4.27
CA GLU A 18 4.41 5.98 -5.08
C GLU A 18 3.47 5.09 -4.27
N LEU A 19 3.88 4.70 -3.06
CA LEU A 19 3.02 3.96 -2.15
C LEU A 19 1.76 4.77 -1.81
N LYS A 20 1.89 6.07 -1.54
CA LYS A 20 0.74 6.94 -1.23
C LYS A 20 -0.24 7.05 -2.39
N THR A 21 0.25 7.20 -3.62
CA THR A 21 -0.59 7.24 -4.82
C THR A 21 -1.36 5.93 -4.99
N ALA A 22 -0.70 4.79 -4.86
CA ALA A 22 -1.38 3.49 -4.96
C ALA A 22 -2.42 3.30 -3.85
N VAL A 23 -2.10 3.68 -2.62
CA VAL A 23 -3.05 3.68 -1.49
C VAL A 23 -4.28 4.55 -1.80
N ASP A 24 -4.08 5.78 -2.25
CA ASP A 24 -5.18 6.71 -2.58
C ASP A 24 -6.07 6.19 -3.71
N GLU A 25 -5.48 5.60 -4.74
CA GLU A 25 -6.22 4.96 -5.82
C GLU A 25 -7.01 3.74 -5.32
N TRP A 26 -6.42 2.92 -4.45
CA TRP A 26 -7.11 1.79 -3.83
C TRP A 26 -8.33 2.23 -3.01
N ILE A 27 -8.17 3.28 -2.21
CA ILE A 27 -9.26 3.87 -1.41
C ILE A 27 -10.36 4.43 -2.31
N ALA A 28 -10.00 5.07 -3.42
CA ALA A 28 -10.97 5.65 -4.35
C ALA A 28 -11.73 4.58 -5.13
N ASN A 29 -11.04 3.54 -5.61
CA ASN A 29 -11.62 2.44 -6.37
C ASN A 29 -10.72 1.19 -6.33
N SER A 30 -10.96 0.32 -5.35
CA SER A 30 -10.18 -0.90 -5.17
C SER A 30 -10.24 -1.87 -6.37
N THR A 31 -11.30 -1.84 -7.18
CA THR A 31 -11.40 -2.72 -8.37
C THR A 31 -10.43 -2.30 -9.47
N GLU A 32 -10.30 -0.99 -9.69
CA GLU A 32 -9.37 -0.43 -10.67
C GLU A 32 -7.94 -0.54 -10.17
N ALA A 33 -7.69 -0.15 -8.91
CA ALA A 33 -6.37 -0.28 -8.28
C ALA A 33 -5.87 -1.73 -8.27
N ASN A 34 -6.76 -2.71 -8.01
CA ASN A 34 -6.39 -4.14 -8.08
C ASN A 34 -5.93 -4.58 -9.48
N SER A 35 -6.43 -3.94 -10.54
CA SER A 35 -6.00 -4.24 -11.91
C SER A 35 -4.63 -3.64 -12.25
N THR A 36 -4.22 -2.57 -11.55
CA THR A 36 -2.97 -1.85 -11.77
C THR A 36 -1.85 -2.33 -10.83
N TYR A 37 -2.14 -2.49 -9.55
CA TYR A 37 -1.16 -2.78 -8.49
C TYR A 37 -1.30 -4.18 -7.88
N GLY A 38 -2.32 -4.94 -8.28
CA GLY A 38 -2.72 -6.15 -7.57
C GLY A 38 -3.38 -5.84 -6.23
N ASN A 39 -3.68 -6.89 -5.47
CA ASN A 39 -4.37 -6.75 -4.19
C ASN A 39 -3.47 -6.04 -3.15
N ILE A 40 -4.01 -5.09 -2.40
CA ILE A 40 -3.27 -4.31 -1.40
C ILE A 40 -2.53 -5.17 -0.36
N SER A 41 -3.09 -6.34 0.00
CA SER A 41 -2.45 -7.30 0.92
C SER A 41 -1.19 -7.95 0.36
N THR A 42 -0.87 -7.76 -0.93
CA THR A 42 0.27 -8.40 -1.60
C THR A 42 1.36 -7.41 -2.02
N TRP A 43 1.20 -6.13 -1.71
CA TRP A 43 2.20 -5.11 -2.03
C TRP A 43 3.48 -5.33 -1.24
N ASP A 44 4.62 -5.32 -1.93
CA ASP A 44 5.94 -5.45 -1.31
C ASP A 44 6.42 -4.07 -0.88
N THR A 45 6.32 -3.77 0.42
CA THR A 45 6.75 -2.48 0.99
C THR A 45 8.17 -2.50 1.55
N SER A 46 8.97 -3.54 1.29
CA SER A 46 10.29 -3.75 1.92
C SER A 46 11.32 -2.65 1.63
N LEU A 47 11.14 -1.87 0.56
CA LEU A 47 12.00 -0.73 0.22
C LEU A 47 11.61 0.58 0.90
N ILE A 48 10.41 0.64 1.49
CA ILE A 48 9.86 1.87 2.05
C ILE A 48 10.41 2.13 3.45
N THR A 49 10.96 3.33 3.64
CA THR A 49 11.48 3.80 4.94
C THR A 49 10.54 4.78 5.63
N ASP A 50 9.64 5.41 4.89
CA ASP A 50 8.66 6.38 5.40
C ASP A 50 7.23 5.96 4.99
N MET A 51 6.40 5.68 5.98
CA MET A 51 4.97 5.37 5.85
C MET A 51 4.09 6.44 6.52
N SER A 52 4.62 7.65 6.72
CA SER A 52 3.88 8.75 7.32
C SER A 52 2.64 9.11 6.53
N GLU A 53 1.54 9.35 7.25
CA GLU A 53 0.28 9.88 6.73
C GLU A 53 -0.37 9.06 5.58
N LEU A 54 0.00 7.79 5.36
CA LEU A 54 -0.57 6.96 4.28
C LEU A 54 -2.10 6.86 4.33
N PHE A 55 -2.66 6.69 5.53
CA PHE A 55 -4.11 6.59 5.79
C PHE A 55 -4.63 7.77 6.63
N TYR A 56 -3.98 8.93 6.53
CA TYR A 56 -4.38 10.11 7.28
C TYR A 56 -5.80 10.57 6.90
N TYR A 57 -6.69 10.72 7.89
CA TYR A 57 -8.12 11.02 7.67
C TYR A 57 -8.90 9.99 6.85
N ASN A 58 -8.38 8.77 6.68
CA ASN A 58 -9.15 7.74 6.00
C ASN A 58 -10.13 7.04 6.94
N GLU A 59 -11.34 7.58 7.06
CA GLU A 59 -12.34 7.06 7.98
C GLU A 59 -12.89 5.68 7.59
N THR A 60 -12.73 5.25 6.34
CA THR A 60 -13.39 4.06 5.77
C THR A 60 -12.47 2.88 5.48
N PHE A 61 -11.15 3.08 5.45
CA PHE A 61 -10.18 2.04 5.14
C PHE A 61 -10.14 0.97 6.23
N ASN A 62 -10.24 -0.30 5.82
CA ASN A 62 -10.21 -1.46 6.71
C ASN A 62 -9.76 -2.75 5.97
N ASP A 63 -8.96 -2.61 4.92
CA ASP A 63 -8.42 -3.76 4.19
C ASP A 63 -7.18 -4.34 4.88
N ASP A 64 -6.94 -5.63 4.67
CA ASP A 64 -5.80 -6.33 5.27
C ASP A 64 -4.48 -5.89 4.64
N ILE A 65 -3.58 -5.39 5.49
CA ILE A 65 -2.21 -4.99 5.16
C ILE A 65 -1.19 -5.69 6.08
N SER A 66 -1.59 -6.77 6.75
CA SER A 66 -0.75 -7.52 7.70
C SER A 66 0.50 -8.14 7.06
N GLN A 67 0.52 -8.27 5.73
CA GLN A 67 1.64 -8.80 4.96
C GLN A 67 2.63 -7.72 4.52
N TRP A 68 2.36 -6.44 4.76
CA TRP A 68 3.31 -5.37 4.42
C TRP A 68 4.59 -5.53 5.23
N ASP A 69 5.72 -5.55 4.54
CA ASP A 69 7.03 -5.55 5.17
C ASP A 69 7.36 -4.14 5.68
N VAL A 70 7.38 -4.01 7.01
CA VAL A 70 7.72 -2.76 7.71
C VAL A 70 9.13 -2.79 8.32
N SER A 71 9.96 -3.78 7.97
CA SER A 71 11.30 -3.97 8.56
C SER A 71 12.27 -2.83 8.25
N SER A 72 12.09 -2.17 7.10
CA SER A 72 12.89 -1.00 6.69
C SER A 72 12.31 0.35 7.16
N VAL A 73 11.09 0.35 7.71
CA VAL A 73 10.37 1.60 8.03
C VAL A 73 10.97 2.26 9.26
N THR A 74 11.38 3.52 9.12
CA THR A 74 11.87 4.36 10.22
C THR A 74 10.82 5.38 10.68
N THR A 75 9.83 5.68 9.84
CA THR A 75 8.83 6.73 10.10
C THR A 75 7.42 6.22 9.83
N THR A 76 6.56 6.26 10.84
CA THR A 76 5.12 5.90 10.75
C THR A 76 4.22 7.03 11.27
N GLU A 77 4.72 8.27 11.23
CA GLU A 77 4.03 9.42 11.82
C GLU A 77 2.63 9.59 11.24
N LYS A 78 1.63 9.62 12.13
CA LYS A 78 0.22 9.82 11.80
C LYS A 78 -0.33 8.87 10.71
N MET A 79 0.32 7.73 10.47
CA MET A 79 -0.06 6.78 9.40
C MET A 79 -1.56 6.47 9.41
N PHE A 80 -2.14 6.21 10.59
CA PHE A 80 -3.57 5.93 10.79
C PHE A 80 -4.29 7.03 11.60
N LYS A 81 -3.74 8.24 11.69
CA LYS A 81 -4.38 9.30 12.48
C LYS A 81 -5.72 9.67 11.83
N PHE A 82 -6.79 9.57 12.62
CA PHE A 82 -8.19 9.71 12.18
C PHE A 82 -8.70 8.59 11.25
N ALA A 83 -7.99 7.46 11.12
CA ALA A 83 -8.51 6.29 10.43
C ALA A 83 -9.44 5.49 11.36
N GLN A 84 -10.74 5.83 11.35
CA GLN A 84 -11.68 5.35 12.36
C GLN A 84 -12.09 3.88 12.19
N SER A 85 -12.12 3.37 10.96
CA SER A 85 -12.58 2.00 10.68
C SER A 85 -11.48 0.94 10.79
N PHE A 86 -10.21 1.32 10.74
CA PHE A 86 -9.08 0.39 10.73
C PHE A 86 -8.87 -0.26 12.11
N ASN A 87 -8.84 -1.61 12.16
CA ASN A 87 -8.65 -2.40 13.39
C ASN A 87 -7.71 -3.59 13.21
#